data_AF-Q16U45-F1
#
_entry.id   AF-Q16U45-F1
#
_cell.length_a   1.000
_cell.length_b   1.000
_cell.length_c   1.000
_cell.angle_alpha   90.00
_cell.angle_beta   90.00
_cell.angle_gamma   90.00
#
_symmetry.space_group_name_H-M   'P 1'
#
loop_
_entity.id
_entity.type
_entity.pdbx_description
1 polymer ?
#
loop_
_entity_poly.entity_id
_entity_poly.type
_entity_poly.pdbx_seq_one_letter_code
_entity_poly.pdbx_strand_id
1 'polypeptide(L)'
;MDAPQQTVEVQTENREAKIMKDVDELKAQVAEIVKILSLADGLQKSTPPKQSSTPISSPECDGATNSANNSTSNVNRLCRDHGRDHSFSLLLSNVDRRVTEQDIDRLVFEWLGISNDECFKVTKLVPKWKAYEELDYISFKVDLDERWRKAAISTDTWPREVKCREFINQQRITWSP
;
A
#
# COMPACT_ATOMS: atom_id res chain seq x y z
N MET A 1 20.68 46.38 45.41
CA MET A 1 20.39 45.05 44.84
C MET A 1 19.27 45.27 43.86
N ASP A 2 19.56 45.31 42.55
CA ASP A 2 18.53 45.52 41.54
C ASP A 2 18.87 44.80 40.23
N ALA A 3 17.82 44.16 39.67
CA ALA A 3 17.60 43.52 38.36
C ALA A 3 18.61 42.46 37.82
N PRO A 4 18.11 41.31 37.30
CA PRO A 4 17.52 41.29 35.94
C PRO A 4 16.31 40.33 35.79
N GLN A 5 15.14 40.85 35.37
CA GLN A 5 13.98 40.01 35.00
C GLN A 5 13.41 40.28 33.59
N GLN A 6 13.99 41.18 32.80
CA GLN A 6 13.29 41.72 31.62
C GLN A 6 13.52 40.97 30.29
N THR A 7 14.34 39.92 30.25
CA THR A 7 14.76 39.29 28.97
C THR A 7 13.92 38.06 28.56
N VAL A 8 13.13 37.48 29.47
CA VAL A 8 12.42 36.20 29.20
C VAL A 8 11.01 36.39 28.63
N GLU A 9 10.31 37.48 28.98
CA GLU A 9 8.94 37.72 28.50
C GLU A 9 8.89 38.00 26.99
N VAL A 10 9.84 38.78 26.46
CA VAL A 10 9.86 39.18 25.03
C VAL A 10 10.07 37.99 24.07
N GLN A 11 10.76 36.93 24.50
CA GLN A 11 10.94 35.74 23.66
C GLN A 11 9.67 34.89 23.57
N THR A 12 8.84 34.91 24.60
CA THR A 12 7.64 34.07 24.68
C THR A 12 6.52 34.67 23.83
N GLU A 13 6.32 35.98 23.90
CA GLU A 13 5.33 36.70 23.08
C GLU A 13 5.61 36.57 21.57
N ASN A 14 6.87 36.61 21.15
CA ASN A 14 7.25 36.46 19.75
C ASN A 14 6.97 35.02 19.24
N ARG A 15 7.12 34.01 20.11
CA ARG A 15 6.80 32.63 19.76
C ARG A 15 5.29 32.41 19.65
N GLU A 16 4.50 32.98 20.54
CA GLU A 16 3.04 32.90 20.50
C GLU A 16 2.47 33.61 19.27
N ALA A 17 2.97 34.80 18.95
CA ALA A 17 2.57 35.53 17.74
C ALA A 17 2.89 34.74 16.45
N LYS A 18 4.05 34.07 16.40
CA LYS A 18 4.42 33.22 15.27
C LYS A 18 3.50 32.00 15.16
N ILE A 19 3.22 31.31 16.26
CA ILE A 19 2.32 30.15 16.28
C ILE A 19 0.91 30.55 15.84
N MET A 20 0.41 31.70 16.31
CA MET A 20 -0.93 32.16 15.94
C MET A 20 -1.04 32.48 14.43
N LYS A 21 0.01 33.07 13.85
CA LYS A 21 0.09 33.28 12.40
C LYS A 21 0.08 31.96 11.62
N ASP A 22 0.88 30.98 12.05
CA ASP A 22 0.95 29.67 11.40
C ASP A 22 -0.40 28.93 11.50
N VAL A 23 -1.11 29.09 12.62
CA VAL A 23 -2.47 28.54 12.83
C VAL A 23 -3.50 29.19 11.90
N ASP A 24 -3.44 30.51 11.71
CA ASP A 24 -4.37 31.22 10.83
C ASP A 24 -4.13 30.88 9.35
N GLU A 25 -2.86 30.73 8.94
CA GLU A 25 -2.50 30.26 7.60
C GLU A 25 -2.99 28.82 7.37
N LEU A 26 -2.81 27.93 8.35
CA LEU A 26 -3.30 26.56 8.26
C LEU A 26 -4.83 26.50 8.16
N LYS A 27 -5.55 27.33 8.94
CA LYS A 27 -7.02 27.42 8.84
C LYS A 27 -7.48 27.89 7.46
N ALA A 28 -6.76 28.84 6.86
CA ALA A 28 -7.08 29.31 5.51
C ALA A 28 -6.92 28.20 4.46
N GLN A 29 -5.84 27.42 4.53
CA GLN A 29 -5.62 26.28 3.63
C GLN A 29 -6.68 25.18 3.80
N VAL A 30 -7.07 24.87 5.04
CA VAL A 30 -8.13 23.90 5.32
C VAL A 30 -9.47 24.37 4.75
N ALA A 31 -9.81 25.66 4.89
CA ALA A 31 -11.02 26.23 4.31
C ALA A 31 -11.04 26.12 2.78
N GLU A 32 -9.90 26.27 2.12
CA GLU A 32 -9.77 26.09 0.68
C GLU A 32 -9.98 24.63 0.24
N ILE A 33 -9.39 23.67 0.97
CA ILE A 33 -9.60 22.24 0.70
C ILE A 33 -11.07 21.86 0.83
N VAL A 34 -11.75 22.30 1.91
CA VAL A 34 -13.17 22.05 2.12
C VAL A 34 -14.02 22.60 0.97
N LYS A 35 -13.65 23.78 0.44
CA LYS A 35 -14.31 24.39 -0.72
C LYS A 35 -14.16 23.54 -1.98
N ILE A 36 -12.95 23.03 -2.25
CA ILE A 36 -12.68 22.15 -3.40
C ILE A 36 -13.48 20.84 -3.29
N LEU A 37 -13.52 20.23 -2.11
CA LEU A 37 -14.28 18.99 -1.89
C LEU A 37 -15.79 19.20 -2.06
N SER A 38 -16.31 20.34 -1.59
CA SER A 38 -17.73 20.69 -1.76
C SER A 38 -18.13 20.88 -3.24
N LEU A 39 -17.19 21.24 -4.11
CA LEU A 39 -17.40 21.33 -5.56
C LEU A 39 -17.40 19.95 -6.24
N ALA A 40 -16.74 18.95 -5.65
CA ALA A 40 -16.60 17.61 -6.21
C ALA A 40 -17.81 16.70 -5.96
N ASP A 41 -18.64 16.99 -4.95
CA ASP A 41 -19.84 16.19 -4.61
C ASP A 41 -21.04 16.40 -5.56
N GLY A 42 -20.91 17.24 -6.59
CA GLY A 42 -21.99 17.60 -7.51
C GLY A 42 -22.25 16.64 -8.68
N LEU A 43 -21.51 15.55 -8.85
CA LEU A 43 -21.56 14.72 -10.06
C LEU A 43 -21.77 13.22 -9.79
N GLN A 44 -22.91 12.85 -9.19
CA GLN A 44 -23.46 11.49 -9.35
C GLN A 44 -24.98 11.54 -9.58
N LYS A 45 -25.40 11.23 -10.81
CA LYS A 45 -26.81 11.04 -11.18
C LYS A 45 -27.00 9.78 -12.02
N SER A 46 -27.50 8.72 -11.36
CA SER A 46 -28.37 7.60 -11.81
C SER A 46 -28.00 6.80 -13.08
N THR A 47 -27.99 5.45 -13.09
CA THR A 47 -29.17 4.56 -13.35
C THR A 47 -28.82 3.03 -13.21
N PRO A 48 -29.77 2.05 -13.23
CA PRO A 48 -29.87 0.89 -12.32
C PRO A 48 -29.46 -0.50 -12.92
N PRO A 49 -29.46 -1.61 -12.13
CA PRO A 49 -28.79 -2.86 -12.48
C PRO A 49 -29.61 -3.81 -13.36
N LYS A 50 -28.92 -4.46 -14.30
CA LYS A 50 -29.46 -5.55 -15.12
C LYS A 50 -29.41 -6.88 -14.36
N GLN A 51 -30.56 -7.54 -14.33
CA GLN A 51 -30.75 -8.92 -13.90
C GLN A 51 -30.05 -9.91 -14.86
N SER A 52 -29.45 -10.98 -14.33
CA SER A 52 -29.47 -12.28 -15.00
C SER A 52 -29.32 -13.42 -13.98
N SER A 53 -30.19 -14.42 -14.12
CA SER A 53 -30.37 -15.57 -13.24
C SER A 53 -29.41 -16.74 -13.52
N THR A 54 -29.33 -17.64 -12.53
CA THR A 54 -28.92 -19.08 -12.51
C THR A 54 -27.43 -19.45 -12.30
N PRO A 55 -27.13 -20.66 -11.81
CA PRO A 55 -27.72 -21.36 -10.65
C PRO A 55 -26.66 -21.90 -9.66
N ILE A 56 -27.14 -22.24 -8.47
CA ILE A 56 -26.41 -22.96 -7.41
C ILE A 56 -25.90 -24.31 -7.91
N SER A 57 -24.64 -24.63 -7.61
CA SER A 57 -24.22 -26.00 -7.35
C SER A 57 -23.06 -26.03 -6.36
N SER A 58 -23.30 -26.64 -5.20
CA SER A 58 -22.28 -27.08 -4.25
C SER A 58 -21.36 -28.14 -4.91
N PRO A 59 -20.14 -28.30 -4.38
CA PRO A 59 -19.96 -29.42 -3.45
C PRO A 59 -19.15 -29.07 -2.20
N GLU A 60 -19.63 -29.57 -1.06
CA GLU A 60 -18.80 -29.88 0.10
C GLU A 60 -17.72 -30.89 -0.28
N CYS A 61 -16.50 -30.65 0.18
CA CYS A 61 -15.48 -31.67 0.33
C CYS A 61 -14.74 -31.39 1.64
N ASP A 62 -15.25 -32.00 2.71
CA ASP A 62 -14.47 -32.30 3.90
C ASP A 62 -13.33 -33.25 3.52
N GLY A 63 -12.11 -32.88 3.90
CA GLY A 63 -10.90 -33.65 3.62
C GLY A 63 -9.75 -33.17 4.48
N ALA A 64 -9.72 -33.67 5.71
CA ALA A 64 -8.66 -33.46 6.69
C ALA A 64 -7.26 -33.81 6.17
N THR A 65 -6.22 -33.11 6.64
CA THR A 65 -5.06 -33.72 7.35
C THR A 65 -4.08 -32.66 7.85
N ASN A 66 -3.53 -32.94 9.03
CA ASN A 66 -2.61 -32.12 9.82
C ASN A 66 -1.19 -32.05 9.22
N SER A 67 -0.52 -30.90 9.37
CA SER A 67 0.91 -30.77 9.75
C SER A 67 1.32 -29.30 9.71
N ALA A 68 1.47 -28.66 10.86
CA ALA A 68 2.71 -28.57 11.63
C ALA A 68 3.68 -27.52 11.08
N ASN A 69 3.68 -26.39 11.79
CA ASN A 69 4.80 -25.57 12.21
C ASN A 69 5.90 -25.24 11.18
N ASN A 70 5.94 -23.96 10.80
CA ASN A 70 7.13 -23.16 11.02
C ASN A 70 6.72 -21.73 11.40
N SER A 71 6.92 -21.41 12.69
CA SER A 71 6.79 -20.08 13.24
C SER A 71 7.90 -19.19 12.69
N THR A 72 7.62 -18.48 11.61
CA THR A 72 8.21 -17.16 11.38
C THR A 72 7.22 -16.16 11.95
N SER A 73 7.64 -15.43 12.98
CA SER A 73 6.90 -14.30 13.56
C SER A 73 6.86 -13.17 12.54
N ASN A 74 6.10 -13.36 11.47
CA ASN A 74 5.67 -12.29 10.61
C ASN A 74 4.64 -11.52 11.42
N VAL A 75 4.90 -10.22 11.60
CA VAL A 75 3.88 -9.25 11.99
C VAL A 75 2.90 -9.19 10.84
N ASN A 76 2.06 -10.23 10.71
CA ASN A 76 0.89 -10.23 9.87
C ASN A 76 0.01 -9.15 10.48
N ARG A 77 0.13 -7.91 9.95
CA ARG A 77 -1.04 -7.03 9.92
C ARG A 77 -2.13 -7.93 9.34
N LEU A 78 -3.11 -8.27 10.16
CA LEU A 78 -4.24 -9.09 9.76
C LEU A 78 -4.97 -8.26 8.70
N CYS A 79 -4.52 -8.36 7.45
CA CYS A 79 -5.22 -7.84 6.31
C CYS A 79 -6.52 -8.61 6.29
N ARG A 80 -7.57 -7.96 6.83
CA ARG A 80 -8.94 -8.38 6.61
C ARG A 80 -9.04 -8.62 5.12
N ASP A 81 -9.44 -9.83 4.72
CA ASP A 81 -9.60 -10.26 3.33
C ASP A 81 -10.34 -9.13 2.59
N HIS A 82 -9.58 -8.23 1.95
CA HIS A 82 -10.15 -7.16 1.15
C HIS A 82 -10.76 -7.93 0.01
N GLY A 83 -12.10 -7.94 -0.04
CA GLY A 83 -12.89 -8.81 -0.90
C GLY A 83 -12.19 -8.98 -2.25
N ARG A 84 -11.96 -10.24 -2.64
CA ARG A 84 -11.12 -10.67 -3.78
C ARG A 84 -11.51 -10.08 -5.13
N ASP A 85 -12.48 -9.19 -5.17
CA ASP A 85 -13.09 -8.68 -6.38
C ASP A 85 -12.28 -7.53 -7.02
N HIS A 86 -11.39 -6.84 -6.28
CA HIS A 86 -10.60 -5.71 -6.81
C HIS A 86 -9.15 -5.67 -6.30
N SER A 87 -8.41 -6.78 -6.39
CA SER A 87 -6.96 -6.76 -6.12
C SER A 87 -6.17 -7.21 -7.33
N PHE A 88 -4.98 -6.65 -7.50
CA PHE A 88 -4.02 -7.07 -8.52
C PHE A 88 -2.67 -7.37 -7.89
N SER A 89 -1.87 -8.15 -8.61
CA SER A 89 -0.54 -8.53 -8.18
C SER A 89 0.52 -7.80 -8.99
N LEU A 90 1.53 -7.28 -8.32
CA LEU A 90 2.69 -6.65 -8.90
C LEU A 90 3.91 -7.55 -8.76
N LEU A 91 4.74 -7.61 -9.79
CA LEU A 91 6.07 -8.20 -9.72
C LEU A 91 7.12 -7.09 -9.65
N LEU A 92 7.85 -7.05 -8.54
CA LEU A 92 9.07 -6.29 -8.38
C LEU A 92 10.26 -7.23 -8.58
N SER A 93 11.18 -6.88 -9.47
CA SER A 93 12.35 -7.70 -9.82
C SER A 93 13.61 -6.85 -9.91
N ASN A 94 14.76 -7.51 -10.05
CA ASN A 94 16.08 -6.89 -9.97
C ASN A 94 16.37 -6.24 -8.59
N VAL A 95 15.97 -6.93 -7.52
CA VAL A 95 16.20 -6.48 -6.14
C VAL A 95 17.37 -7.24 -5.53
N ASP A 96 18.25 -6.56 -4.79
CA ASP A 96 19.37 -7.20 -4.11
C ASP A 96 18.87 -8.29 -3.14
N ARG A 97 19.58 -9.42 -3.09
CA ARG A 97 19.19 -10.56 -2.26
C ARG A 97 19.03 -10.19 -0.78
N ARG A 98 19.82 -9.28 -0.24
CA ARG A 98 19.80 -8.89 1.18
C ARG A 98 18.50 -8.19 1.58
N VAL A 99 17.71 -7.73 0.62
CA VAL A 99 16.43 -7.07 0.85
C VAL A 99 15.42 -8.08 1.40
N THR A 100 14.73 -7.66 2.45
CA THR A 100 13.69 -8.41 3.16
C THR A 100 12.30 -7.98 2.70
N GLU A 101 11.28 -8.77 3.06
CA GLU A 101 9.88 -8.39 2.78
C GLU A 101 9.51 -7.06 3.47
N GLN A 102 10.03 -6.81 4.67
CA GLN A 102 9.79 -5.56 5.40
C GLN A 102 10.41 -4.33 4.71
N ASP A 103 11.54 -4.50 4.03
CA ASP A 103 12.14 -3.43 3.22
C ASP A 103 11.24 -3.08 2.04
N ILE A 104 10.65 -4.10 1.40
CA ILE A 104 9.70 -3.91 0.32
C ILE A 104 8.39 -3.32 0.82
N ASP A 105 7.90 -3.71 2.01
CA ASP A 105 6.74 -3.05 2.63
C ASP A 105 6.97 -1.55 2.74
N ARG A 106 8.10 -1.13 3.31
CA ARG A 106 8.47 0.28 3.45
C ARG A 106 8.55 0.99 2.11
N LEU A 107 9.17 0.35 1.12
CA LEU A 107 9.29 0.87 -0.23
C LEU A 107 7.91 1.08 -0.86
N VAL A 108 7.00 0.11 -0.73
CA VAL A 108 5.63 0.22 -1.25
C VAL A 108 4.86 1.35 -0.56
N PHE A 109 4.98 1.50 0.77
CA PHE A 109 4.37 2.61 1.51
C PHE A 109 4.88 3.98 1.03
N GLU A 110 6.20 4.14 0.94
CA GLU A 110 6.85 5.41 0.61
C GLU A 110 6.53 5.85 -0.82
N TRP A 111 6.60 4.95 -1.78
CA TRP A 111 6.50 5.30 -3.20
C TRP A 111 5.07 5.36 -3.73
N LEU A 112 4.14 4.61 -3.13
CA LEU A 112 2.72 4.71 -3.47
C LEU A 112 1.96 5.68 -2.57
N GLY A 113 2.54 6.14 -1.46
CA GLY A 113 1.83 6.99 -0.50
C GLY A 113 0.67 6.26 0.18
N ILE A 114 0.81 4.95 0.37
CA ILE A 114 -0.18 4.10 1.02
C ILE A 114 -0.21 4.47 2.52
N SER A 115 -1.41 4.61 3.09
CA SER A 115 -1.56 4.85 4.53
C SER A 115 -1.29 3.59 5.33
N ASN A 116 -0.78 3.72 6.56
CA ASN A 116 -0.50 2.56 7.44
C ASN A 116 -1.72 1.66 7.73
N ASP A 117 -2.92 2.21 7.58
CA ASP A 117 -4.19 1.51 7.80
C ASP A 117 -4.59 0.62 6.61
N GLU A 118 -3.99 0.84 5.44
CA GLU A 118 -4.20 0.02 4.27
C GLU A 118 -3.33 -1.23 4.34
N CYS A 119 -3.88 -2.33 3.85
CA CYS A 119 -3.24 -3.62 3.94
C CYS A 119 -2.94 -4.16 2.55
N PHE A 120 -1.68 -4.53 2.35
CA PHE A 120 -1.19 -5.22 1.16
C PHE A 120 -0.30 -6.37 1.61
N LYS A 121 -0.02 -7.30 0.69
CA LYS A 121 0.80 -8.48 1.00
C LYS A 121 2.03 -8.51 0.12
N VAL A 122 3.20 -8.52 0.75
CA VAL A 122 4.47 -8.80 0.08
C VAL A 122 4.79 -10.29 0.23
N THR A 123 5.32 -10.89 -0.84
CA THR A 123 5.79 -12.27 -0.83
C THR A 123 7.11 -12.35 -1.61
N LYS A 124 8.18 -12.75 -0.93
CA LYS A 124 9.48 -12.99 -1.53
C LYS A 124 9.42 -14.24 -2.43
N LEU A 125 9.85 -14.07 -3.68
CA LEU A 125 9.87 -15.13 -4.67
C LEU A 125 11.29 -15.71 -4.76
N VAL A 126 11.43 -16.96 -4.34
CA VAL A 126 12.70 -17.70 -4.40
C VAL A 126 12.48 -18.96 -5.25
N PRO A 127 13.33 -19.22 -6.26
CA PRO A 127 13.27 -20.46 -7.03
C PRO A 127 13.57 -21.66 -6.14
N LYS A 128 12.82 -22.76 -6.32
CA LYS A 128 13.01 -23.99 -5.53
C LYS A 128 14.26 -24.78 -5.93
N TRP A 129 14.79 -24.53 -7.13
CA TRP A 129 15.85 -25.32 -7.76
C TRP A 129 17.25 -24.69 -7.63
N LYS A 130 17.37 -23.52 -6.98
CA LYS A 130 18.63 -22.79 -6.87
C LYS A 130 18.83 -22.28 -5.45
N ALA A 131 20.05 -22.39 -4.93
CA ALA A 131 20.38 -21.88 -3.62
C ALA A 131 20.25 -20.35 -3.62
N TYR A 132 19.80 -19.79 -2.49
CA TYR A 132 19.52 -18.37 -2.34
C TYR A 132 20.77 -17.51 -2.55
N GLU A 133 21.93 -18.03 -2.14
CA GLU A 133 23.24 -17.40 -2.20
C GLU A 133 23.75 -17.24 -3.64
N GLU A 134 23.23 -18.04 -4.57
CA GLU A 134 23.63 -18.06 -5.97
C GLU A 134 22.78 -17.12 -6.84
N LEU A 135 21.79 -16.45 -6.26
CA LEU A 135 20.93 -15.51 -6.97
C LEU A 135 21.63 -14.15 -7.08
N ASP A 136 21.73 -13.65 -8.32
CA ASP A 136 22.20 -12.29 -8.60
C ASP A 136 21.20 -11.24 -8.12
N TYR A 137 19.91 -11.58 -8.18
CA TYR A 137 18.81 -10.77 -7.70
C TYR A 137 17.63 -11.64 -7.26
N ILE A 138 16.75 -11.07 -6.45
CA ILE A 138 15.48 -11.66 -6.03
C ILE A 138 14.30 -10.88 -6.61
N SER A 139 13.13 -11.50 -6.57
CA SER A 139 11.88 -10.86 -6.97
C SER A 139 10.85 -10.95 -5.84
N PHE A 140 9.89 -10.04 -5.84
CA PHE A 140 8.81 -9.97 -4.88
C PHE A 140 7.48 -9.86 -5.61
N LYS A 141 6.47 -10.56 -5.10
CA LYS A 141 5.08 -10.35 -5.45
C LYS A 141 4.47 -9.40 -4.42
N VAL A 142 3.78 -8.37 -4.88
CA VAL A 142 3.04 -7.44 -4.02
C VAL A 142 1.57 -7.48 -4.42
N ASP A 143 0.70 -7.91 -3.53
CA ASP A 143 -0.75 -7.92 -3.75
C ASP A 143 -1.35 -6.62 -3.23
N LEU A 144 -1.89 -5.81 -4.13
CA LEU A 144 -2.38 -4.45 -3.90
C LEU A 144 -3.86 -4.33 -4.32
N ASP A 145 -4.55 -3.35 -3.74
CA ASP A 145 -5.89 -2.94 -4.20
C ASP A 145 -5.80 -2.31 -5.60
N GLU A 146 -6.78 -2.61 -6.47
CA GLU A 146 -6.87 -2.13 -7.85
C GLU A 146 -6.73 -0.61 -7.99
N ARG A 147 -7.14 0.17 -6.97
CA ARG A 147 -6.97 1.64 -6.97
C ARG A 147 -5.52 2.09 -7.14
N TRP A 148 -4.57 1.26 -6.68
CA TRP A 148 -3.15 1.54 -6.77
C TRP A 148 -2.53 1.12 -8.10
N ARG A 149 -3.27 0.39 -8.96
CA ARG A 149 -2.73 -0.21 -10.19
C ARG A 149 -2.05 0.79 -11.10
N LYS A 150 -2.70 1.92 -11.38
CA LYS A 150 -2.15 2.93 -12.30
C LYS A 150 -0.85 3.55 -11.77
N ALA A 151 -0.79 3.82 -10.46
CA ALA A 151 0.42 4.34 -9.83
C ALA A 151 1.51 3.25 -9.82
N ALA A 152 1.18 2.06 -9.34
CA ALA A 152 2.11 0.95 -9.20
C ALA A 152 2.71 0.44 -10.52
N ILE A 153 1.99 0.52 -11.64
CA ILE A 153 2.52 0.06 -12.95
C ILE A 153 3.42 1.13 -13.60
N SER A 154 3.37 2.39 -13.15
CA SER A 154 4.20 3.45 -13.71
C SER A 154 5.69 3.17 -13.49
N THR A 155 6.49 3.36 -14.54
CA THR A 155 7.95 3.16 -14.49
C THR A 155 8.66 4.18 -13.59
N ASP A 156 8.02 5.34 -13.38
CA ASP A 156 8.60 6.44 -12.62
C ASP A 156 8.27 6.35 -11.12
N THR A 157 7.45 5.36 -10.73
CA THR A 157 7.03 5.13 -9.34
C THR A 157 8.04 4.33 -8.54
N TRP A 158 8.99 3.65 -9.17
CA TRP A 158 9.94 2.81 -8.46
C TRP A 158 11.37 3.33 -8.60
N PRO A 159 12.28 2.99 -7.68
CA PRO A 159 13.69 3.28 -7.84
C PRO A 159 14.22 2.77 -9.19
N ARG A 160 15.14 3.52 -9.80
CA ARG A 160 15.60 3.37 -11.20
C ARG A 160 15.97 1.94 -11.63
N GLU A 161 16.47 1.14 -10.70
CA GLU A 161 16.96 -0.22 -10.98
C GLU A 161 15.92 -1.31 -10.67
N VAL A 162 14.83 -0.98 -9.98
CA VAL A 162 13.75 -1.91 -9.69
C VAL A 162 12.86 -2.02 -10.92
N LYS A 163 12.69 -3.25 -11.41
CA LYS A 163 11.80 -3.52 -12.55
C LYS A 163 10.43 -3.92 -12.04
N CYS A 164 9.41 -3.21 -12.52
CA CYS A 164 8.02 -3.43 -12.17
C CYS A 164 7.22 -3.95 -13.38
N ARG A 165 6.36 -4.95 -13.16
CA ARG A 165 5.33 -5.36 -14.12
C ARG A 165 4.14 -5.99 -13.40
N GLU A 166 2.98 -6.00 -14.03
CA GLU A 166 1.82 -6.73 -13.52
C GLU A 166 2.10 -8.23 -13.50
N PHE A 167 1.80 -8.88 -12.37
CA PHE A 167 1.92 -10.32 -12.20
C PHE A 167 0.63 -10.98 -12.67
N ILE A 168 0.62 -11.39 -13.94
CA ILE A 168 -0.51 -12.11 -14.54
C ILE A 168 -0.47 -13.57 -14.08
N ASN A 169 -1.44 -13.97 -13.27
CA ASN A 169 -1.55 -15.36 -12.83
C ASN A 169 -2.09 -16.22 -13.98
N GLN A 170 -1.19 -16.86 -14.73
CA GLN A 170 -1.51 -17.63 -15.94
C GLN A 170 -2.28 -18.95 -15.69
N GLN A 171 -2.77 -19.21 -14.47
CA GLN A 171 -3.49 -20.45 -14.15
C GLN A 171 -4.73 -20.73 -15.02
N ARG A 172 -5.24 -19.74 -15.77
CA ARG A 172 -6.36 -19.93 -16.71
C ARG A 172 -5.95 -20.04 -18.18
N ILE A 173 -4.67 -19.90 -18.51
CA ILE A 173 -4.17 -19.96 -19.88
C ILE A 173 -3.29 -21.20 -19.98
N THR A 174 -3.94 -22.35 -20.16
CA THR A 174 -3.23 -23.58 -20.51
C THR A 174 -2.72 -23.42 -21.94
N TRP A 175 -1.41 -23.30 -22.12
CA TRP A 175 -0.80 -23.37 -23.44
C TRP A 175 -1.02 -24.76 -24.03
N SER A 176 -1.52 -24.84 -25.26
CA SER A 176 -1.59 -26.06 -26.06
C SER A 176 -0.63 -25.95 -27.25
N PRO A 177 0.06 -27.04 -27.62
CA PRO A 177 1.04 -27.06 -28.71
C PRO A 177 0.45 -26.79 -30.09
#